data_AF-A0A967HH14-F1
#
_entry.id   AF-A0A967HH14-F1
#
_cell.length_a   1.000
_cell.length_b   1.000
_cell.length_c   1.000
_cell.angle_alpha   90.00
_cell.angle_beta   90.00
_cell.angle_gamma   90.00
#
_symmetry.space_group_name_H-M   'P 1'
#
loop_
_entity.id
_entity.type
_entity.pdbx_description
1 polymer ?
#
loop_
_entity_poly.entity_id
_entity_poly.type
_entity_poly.pdbx_seq_one_letter_code
_entity_poly.pdbx_strand_id
1 'polypeptide(L)'
;RGHDFQANYEAALAPALSGEVDVVVHGGDLFHRSRVGPGLAYQALAPLVRVADAGVPVYLVPGNHERSRIPHARFARHPGIHVFDRPRAIGVVVRGVR
;
A
#
# COMPACT_ATOMS: atom_id res chain seq x y z
N ARG A 1 14.43 -15.03 5.77
CA ARG A 1 13.19 -14.90 4.96
C ARG A 1 12.59 -13.49 4.95
N GLY A 2 12.68 -12.69 6.02
CA GLY A 2 12.10 -11.33 6.01
C GLY A 2 12.60 -10.44 4.86
N HIS A 3 13.90 -10.50 4.55
CA HIS A 3 14.48 -9.80 3.39
C HIS A 3 13.91 -10.29 2.06
N ASP A 4 13.66 -11.59 1.90
CA ASP A 4 13.06 -12.15 0.68
C ASP A 4 11.63 -11.64 0.48
N PHE A 5 10.83 -11.54 1.55
CA PHE A 5 9.50 -10.93 1.50
C PHE A 5 9.57 -9.45 1.11
N GLN A 6 10.51 -8.69 1.68
CA GLN A 6 10.70 -7.29 1.31
C GLN A 6 11.09 -7.15 -0.17
N ALA A 7 12.06 -7.95 -0.63
CA ALA A 7 12.54 -7.90 -2.00
C ALA A 7 11.43 -8.24 -3.00
N ASN A 8 10.65 -9.30 -2.72
CA ASN A 8 9.51 -9.67 -3.55
C ASN A 8 8.42 -8.58 -3.55
N TYR A 9 8.18 -7.96 -2.40
CA TYR A 9 7.23 -6.87 -2.28
C TYR A 9 7.65 -5.65 -3.12
N GLU A 10 8.92 -5.26 -3.06
CA GLU A 10 9.46 -4.18 -3.89
C GLU A 10 9.46 -4.52 -5.38
N ALA A 11 9.79 -5.77 -5.74
CA ALA A 11 9.71 -6.25 -7.11
C ALA A 11 8.26 -6.20 -7.65
N ALA A 12 7.26 -6.55 -6.83
CA ALA A 12 5.86 -6.47 -7.22
C ALA A 12 5.37 -5.03 -7.44
N LEU A 13 6.00 -4.04 -6.80
CA LEU A 13 5.70 -2.62 -7.00
C LEU A 13 6.52 -1.98 -8.13
N ALA A 14 7.52 -2.67 -8.67
CA ALA A 14 8.37 -2.13 -9.74
C ALA A 14 7.58 -1.65 -10.98
N PRO A 15 6.54 -2.35 -11.47
CA PRO A 15 5.71 -1.87 -12.58
C PRO A 15 5.03 -0.52 -12.31
N ALA A 16 4.71 -0.22 -11.05
CA ALA A 16 4.14 1.07 -10.69
C ALA A 16 5.16 2.20 -10.74
N LEU A 17 6.42 1.91 -10.41
CA LEU A 17 7.52 2.87 -10.48
C LEU A 17 8.03 3.09 -11.91
N SER A 18 7.81 2.14 -12.82
CA SER A 18 8.13 2.26 -14.25
C SER A 18 7.00 2.88 -15.08
N GLY A 19 5.86 3.23 -14.47
CA GLY A 19 4.72 3.82 -15.17
C GLY A 19 3.91 2.82 -16.00
N GLU A 20 4.04 1.51 -15.72
CA GLU A 20 3.32 0.46 -16.45
C GLU A 20 1.89 0.25 -15.94
N VAL A 21 1.54 0.80 -14.77
CA VAL A 21 0.20 0.69 -14.17
C VAL A 21 -0.37 2.05 -13.84
N ASP A 22 -1.69 2.18 -13.93
CA ASP A 22 -2.39 3.43 -13.63
C ASP A 22 -2.81 3.53 -12.16
N VAL A 23 -2.91 2.40 -11.44
CA VAL A 23 -3.33 2.31 -10.03
C VAL A 23 -2.65 1.12 -9.34
N VAL A 24 -2.48 1.20 -8.02
CA VAL A 24 -2.08 0.04 -7.19
C VAL A 24 -3.17 -0.27 -6.17
N VAL A 25 -3.56 -1.54 -6.06
CA VAL A 25 -4.47 -2.03 -5.02
C VAL A 25 -3.76 -3.08 -4.18
N HIS A 26 -3.61 -2.80 -2.88
CA HIS A 26 -3.11 -3.76 -1.91
C HIS A 26 -4.30 -4.35 -1.13
N GLY A 27 -4.58 -5.63 -1.36
CA GLY A 27 -5.80 -6.31 -0.92
C GLY A 27 -5.92 -6.64 0.57
N GLY A 28 -4.86 -6.44 1.36
CA GLY A 28 -4.83 -6.80 2.78
C GLY A 28 -3.56 -7.53 3.16
N ASP A 29 -3.35 -7.73 4.46
CA ASP A 29 -2.25 -8.53 5.02
C ASP A 29 -0.85 -8.06 4.56
N LEU A 30 -0.64 -6.74 4.55
CA LEU A 30 0.69 -6.13 4.39
C LEU A 30 1.65 -6.60 5.49
N PHE A 31 1.12 -6.90 6.66
CA PHE A 31 1.85 -7.41 7.81
C PHE A 31 1.34 -8.78 8.20
N HIS A 32 2.26 -9.71 8.47
CA HIS A 32 1.92 -11.03 8.99
C HIS A 32 1.27 -11.00 10.39
N ARG A 33 1.43 -9.93 11.17
CA ARG A 33 0.93 -9.78 12.55
C ARG A 33 0.47 -8.34 12.79
N SER A 34 -0.47 -8.15 13.71
CA SER A 34 -1.04 -6.83 14.03
C SER A 34 -0.17 -5.95 14.96
N ARG A 35 0.70 -6.56 15.78
CA ARG A 35 1.67 -5.81 16.59
C ARG A 35 2.98 -5.68 15.80
N VAL A 36 3.18 -4.51 15.23
CA VAL A 36 4.33 -4.19 14.38
C VAL A 36 5.09 -3.02 15.00
N GLY A 37 6.41 -3.14 15.13
CA GLY A 37 7.25 -2.02 15.57
C GLY A 37 7.37 -0.93 14.50
N PRO A 38 7.65 0.33 14.87
CA PRO A 38 7.66 1.45 13.93
C PRO A 38 8.63 1.29 12.76
N GLY A 39 9.81 0.68 12.97
CA GLY A 39 10.78 0.46 11.91
C GLY A 39 10.28 -0.49 10.82
N LEU A 40 9.68 -1.62 11.21
CA LEU A 40 9.09 -2.57 10.26
C LEU A 40 7.86 -1.97 9.56
N ALA A 41 7.05 -1.19 10.28
CA ALA A 41 5.91 -0.51 9.68
C ALA A 41 6.36 0.54 8.65
N TYR A 42 7.41 1.31 8.95
CA TYR A 42 8.00 2.24 7.99
C TYR A 42 8.55 1.49 6.77
N GLN A 43 9.30 0.41 6.96
CA GLN A 43 9.87 -0.39 5.87
C GLN A 43 8.79 -0.96 4.93
N ALA A 44 7.65 -1.40 5.48
CA ALA A 44 6.54 -1.93 4.69
C ALA A 44 5.71 -0.82 3.99
N LEU A 45 5.55 0.35 4.62
CA LEU A 45 4.71 1.43 4.06
C LEU A 45 5.47 2.35 3.11
N ALA A 46 6.79 2.54 3.31
CA ALA A 46 7.61 3.43 2.47
C ALA A 46 7.57 3.09 0.97
N PRO A 47 7.56 1.80 0.54
CA PRO A 47 7.39 1.47 -0.87
C PRO A 47 6.06 1.98 -1.46
N LEU A 48 4.94 1.93 -0.72
CA LEU A 48 3.67 2.49 -1.18
C LEU A 48 3.71 4.01 -1.28
N VAL A 49 4.41 4.67 -0.35
CA VAL A 49 4.62 6.12 -0.41
C VAL A 49 5.40 6.49 -1.67
N ARG A 50 6.48 5.76 -2.00
CA ARG A 50 7.23 5.99 -3.25
C ARG A 50 6.38 5.83 -4.50
N VAL A 51 5.49 4.84 -4.53
CA VAL A 51 4.53 4.66 -5.64
C VAL A 51 3.59 5.87 -5.75
N ALA A 52 3.08 6.34 -4.62
CA ALA A 52 2.20 7.50 -4.59
C ALA A 52 2.93 8.81 -4.94
N ASP A 53 4.19 8.97 -4.55
CA ASP A 53 5.07 10.08 -4.94
C ASP A 53 5.32 10.09 -6.46
N ALA A 54 5.39 8.91 -7.09
CA ALA A 54 5.49 8.77 -8.55
C ALA A 54 4.18 9.09 -9.29
N GLY A 55 3.12 9.49 -8.57
CA GLY A 55 1.83 9.89 -9.14
C GLY A 55 0.85 8.74 -9.34
N VAL A 56 1.18 7.51 -8.91
CA VAL A 56 0.29 6.35 -9.02
C VAL A 56 -0.52 6.21 -7.73
N PRO A 57 -1.86 6.37 -7.76
CA PRO A 57 -2.68 6.25 -6.55
C PRO A 57 -2.67 4.83 -6.00
N VAL A 58 -2.60 4.71 -4.67
CA VAL A 58 -2.55 3.46 -3.93
C VAL A 58 -3.82 3.28 -3.11
N TYR A 59 -4.46 2.12 -3.23
CA TYR A 59 -5.64 1.71 -2.49
C TYR A 59 -5.25 0.59 -1.52
N LEU A 60 -5.23 0.88 -0.22
CA LEU A 60 -4.79 -0.06 0.81
C LEU A 60 -5.97 -0.53 1.66
N VAL A 61 -6.32 -1.81 1.53
CA VAL A 61 -7.32 -2.47 2.36
C VAL A 61 -6.60 -3.10 3.57
N PRO A 62 -7.06 -2.90 4.81
CA PRO A 62 -6.54 -3.64 5.96
C PRO A 62 -7.02 -5.09 5.94
N GLY A 63 -6.13 -6.05 6.14
CA GLY A 63 -6.46 -7.47 6.21
C GLY A 63 -6.75 -7.97 7.63
N ASN A 64 -6.98 -9.28 7.75
CA ASN A 64 -7.26 -9.91 9.03
C ASN A 64 -6.00 -10.04 9.89
N HIS A 65 -4.80 -10.13 9.30
CA HIS A 65 -3.56 -10.19 10.06
C HIS A 65 -3.28 -8.87 10.80
N GLU A 66 -3.72 -7.74 10.24
CA GLU A 66 -3.72 -6.45 10.93
C GLU A 66 -4.92 -6.19 11.84
N ARG A 67 -5.83 -7.16 12.02
CA ARG A 67 -7.12 -6.96 12.73
C ARG A 67 -7.92 -5.79 12.14
N SER A 68 -7.94 -5.71 10.81
CA SER A 68 -8.65 -4.69 10.04
C SER A 68 -8.19 -3.26 10.31
N ARG A 69 -6.93 -3.05 10.74
CA ARG A 69 -6.34 -1.72 10.97
C ARG A 69 -4.86 -1.65 10.63
N ILE A 70 -4.45 -0.77 9.72
CA ILE A 70 -3.03 -0.60 9.36
C ILE A 70 -2.18 -0.11 10.56
N PRO A 71 -1.20 -0.90 11.04
CA PRO A 71 -0.26 -0.46 12.07
C PRO A 71 0.53 0.76 11.62
N HIS A 72 0.69 1.75 12.50
CA HIS A 72 1.43 2.98 12.22
C HIS A 72 1.01 3.68 10.91
N ALA A 73 -0.29 3.70 10.59
CA ALA A 73 -0.86 4.35 9.40
C ALA A 73 -0.39 5.80 9.14
N ARG A 74 0.16 6.50 10.15
CA ARG A 74 0.84 7.79 9.99
C ARG A 74 1.95 7.78 8.92
N PHE A 75 2.64 6.65 8.72
CA PHE A 75 3.68 6.52 7.69
C PHE A 75 3.11 6.40 6.28
N ALA A 76 1.80 6.18 6.14
CA ALA A 76 1.08 6.15 4.86
C ALA A 76 0.20 7.40 4.67
N ARG A 77 0.43 8.46 5.46
CA ARG A 77 -0.29 9.74 5.29
C ARG A 77 0.25 10.46 4.06
N HIS A 78 -0.32 10.14 2.91
CA HIS A 78 -0.01 10.74 1.64
C HIS A 78 -1.33 10.94 0.86
N PRO A 79 -1.55 12.06 0.15
CA PRO A 79 -2.80 12.32 -0.56
C PRO A 79 -3.13 11.27 -1.63
N GLY A 80 -2.11 10.65 -2.23
CA GLY A 80 -2.24 9.54 -3.17
C GLY A 80 -2.42 8.16 -2.53
N ILE A 81 -2.48 8.04 -1.20
CA ILE A 81 -2.74 6.78 -0.51
C ILE A 81 -4.12 6.79 0.14
N HIS A 82 -4.93 5.82 -0.24
CA HIS A 82 -6.30 5.66 0.16
C HIS A 82 -6.44 4.40 1.04
N VAL A 83 -6.34 4.56 2.36
CA VAL A 83 -6.55 3.46 3.33
C VAL A 83 -8.03 3.24 3.61
N PHE A 84 -8.57 2.04 3.38
CA PHE A 84 -9.98 1.67 3.62
C PHE A 84 -10.20 1.28 5.09
N ASP A 85 -10.15 2.26 5.99
CA ASP A 85 -10.41 2.12 7.42
C ASP A 85 -11.89 1.89 7.79
N ARG A 86 -12.78 2.04 6.81
CA ARG A 86 -14.23 1.79 6.86
C ARG A 86 -14.74 1.44 5.46
N PRO A 87 -15.93 0.80 5.35
CA PRO A 87 -16.57 0.55 4.06
C PRO A 87 -16.74 1.86 3.28
N ARG A 88 -16.22 1.88 2.04
CA ARG A 88 -16.32 3.03 1.14
C ARG A 88 -16.07 2.60 -0.30
N ALA A 89 -16.60 3.37 -1.24
CA ALA A 89 -16.29 3.27 -2.66
C ALA A 89 -15.44 4.47 -3.09
N ILE A 90 -14.42 4.22 -3.90
CA ILE A 90 -13.65 5.28 -4.58
C ILE A 90 -13.70 4.96 -6.06
N GLY A 91 -14.23 5.89 -6.85
CA GLY A 91 -14.16 5.83 -8.31
C GLY A 91 -12.87 6.46 -8.81
N VAL A 92 -12.27 5.87 -9.84
CA VAL A 92 -11.05 6.36 -10.47
C VAL A 92 -11.32 6.46 -11.96
N VAL A 93 -10.81 7.50 -12.61
CA VAL A 93 -10.81 7.57 -14.07
C VAL A 93 -9.41 7.27 -14.55
N VAL A 94 -9.26 6.16 -15.28
CA VAL A 94 -8.01 5.70 -15.88
C VAL A 94 -8.11 5.80 -17.38
N ARG A 95 -7.25 6.60 -18.02
CA ARG A 95 -7.21 6.74 -19.49
C ARG A 95 -8.58 7.04 -20.11
N GLY A 96 -9.40 7.82 -19.41
CA GLY A 96 -10.76 8.20 -19.83
C GLY A 96 -11.85 7.16 -19.53
N VAL A 97 -11.51 6.03 -18.90
CA VAL A 97 -12.45 4.98 -18.47
C VAL A 97 -12.70 5.14 -16.96
N ARG A 98 -13.98 5.08 -16.54
CA ARG A 98 -14.40 5.19 -15.14
C ARG A 98 -14.68 3.82 -14.53
#